data_AF-A4HQM8-F1
#
_entry.id   AF-A4HQM8-F1
#
_cell.length_a   1.000
_cell.length_b   1.000
_cell.length_c   1.000
_cell.angle_alpha   90.00
_cell.angle_beta   90.00
_cell.angle_gamma   90.00
#
_symmetry.space_group_name_H-M   'P 1'
#
loop_
_entity.id
_entity.type
_entity.pdbx_description
1 polymer ?
#
loop_
_entity_poly.entity_id
_entity_poly.type
_entity_poly.pdbx_seq_one_letter_code
_entity_poly.pdbx_strand_id
1 'polypeptide(L)'
;ERPPGRYLFLRSIFQFTAPLPNFFTDPSLPLASWSAVPSSSIAKTVLCFFLGNFIWTLLEYGMHRFLFHIDDWLPDKPLALLLHFTMHGVHHYLPMDRLRLVMPPALFFLLETPFTQLAYKLFPVAMANGIISGAFTFNILYDCMHYALHHTKLPEYV
;
A
#
# COMPACT_ATOMS: atom_id res chain seq x y z
N GLU A 1 -17.41 2.50 1.30
CA GLU A 1 -16.39 1.47 1.02
C GLU A 1 -15.36 1.51 2.15
N ARG A 2 -15.05 0.39 2.81
CA ARG A 2 -14.09 0.40 3.94
C ARG A 2 -12.67 0.33 3.37
N PRO A 3 -11.73 1.21 3.76
CA PRO A 3 -10.38 1.14 3.23
C PRO A 3 -9.75 -0.21 3.61
N PRO A 4 -9.13 -0.92 2.65
CA PRO A 4 -8.60 -2.27 2.87
C PRO A 4 -7.64 -2.34 4.05
N GLY A 5 -6.88 -1.27 4.33
CA GLY A 5 -5.95 -1.20 5.46
C GLY A 5 -6.59 -1.46 6.82
N ARG A 6 -7.67 -0.74 7.20
CA ARG A 6 -8.31 -0.92 8.52
C ARG A 6 -8.83 -2.34 8.71
N TYR A 7 -9.38 -2.92 7.67
CA TYR A 7 -9.89 -4.29 7.72
C TYR A 7 -8.75 -5.29 7.97
N LEU A 8 -7.66 -5.19 7.20
CA LEU A 8 -6.49 -6.05 7.35
C LEU A 8 -5.81 -5.88 8.71
N PHE A 9 -5.74 -4.66 9.24
CA PHE A 9 -5.24 -4.38 10.58
C PHE A 9 -6.03 -5.15 11.66
N LEU A 10 -7.36 -5.00 11.67
CA LEU A 10 -8.20 -5.68 12.64
C LEU A 10 -8.15 -7.20 12.45
N ARG A 11 -8.10 -7.66 11.20
CA ARG A 11 -7.99 -9.09 10.89
C ARG A 11 -6.67 -9.67 11.41
N SER A 12 -5.56 -8.94 11.28
CA SER A 12 -4.26 -9.30 11.86
C SER A 12 -4.35 -9.49 13.38
N ILE A 13 -5.01 -8.57 14.09
CA ILE A 13 -5.20 -8.65 15.56
C ILE A 13 -5.94 -9.94 15.94
N PHE A 14 -7.06 -10.22 15.29
CA PHE A 14 -7.84 -11.42 15.58
C PHE A 14 -7.08 -12.69 15.19
N GLN A 15 -6.33 -12.68 14.09
CA GLN A 15 -5.55 -13.85 13.66
C GLN A 15 -4.34 -14.16 14.54
N PHE A 16 -3.76 -13.17 15.23
CA PHE A 16 -2.78 -13.44 16.28
C PHE A 16 -3.41 -14.05 17.54
N THR A 17 -4.72 -13.89 17.71
CA THR A 17 -5.47 -14.42 18.85
C THR A 17 -5.99 -15.84 18.58
N ALA A 18 -6.59 -16.07 17.42
CA ALA A 18 -7.11 -17.36 17.00
C ALA A 18 -7.15 -17.47 15.46
N PRO A 19 -7.11 -18.68 14.87
CA PRO A 19 -7.29 -18.86 13.44
C PRO A 19 -8.62 -18.26 12.95
N LEU A 20 -8.57 -17.49 11.86
CA LEU A 20 -9.76 -17.00 11.16
C LEU A 20 -9.86 -17.61 9.76
N PRO A 21 -11.08 -17.91 9.27
CA PRO A 21 -11.30 -18.30 7.88
C PRO A 21 -10.71 -17.27 6.92
N ASN A 22 -10.41 -17.70 5.69
CA ASN A 22 -10.01 -16.78 4.63
C ASN A 22 -11.17 -15.82 4.28
N PHE A 23 -10.83 -14.68 3.68
CA PHE A 23 -11.81 -13.63 3.34
C PHE A 23 -12.97 -14.12 2.46
N PHE A 24 -12.70 -15.04 1.53
CA PHE A 24 -13.71 -15.56 0.60
C PHE A 24 -14.64 -16.58 1.25
N THR A 25 -14.21 -17.23 2.32
CA THR A 25 -15.05 -18.12 3.12
C THR A 25 -15.90 -17.33 4.11
N ASP A 26 -15.30 -16.40 4.86
CA ASP A 26 -16.02 -15.51 5.76
C ASP A 26 -15.28 -14.17 5.85
N PRO A 27 -15.86 -13.08 5.31
CA PRO A 27 -15.25 -11.76 5.38
C PRO A 27 -15.49 -11.09 6.75
N SER A 28 -16.35 -11.64 7.61
CA SER A 28 -16.70 -11.01 8.88
C SER A 28 -15.55 -11.04 9.89
N LEU A 29 -15.53 -10.05 10.79
CA LEU A 29 -14.61 -10.01 11.92
C LEU A 29 -15.40 -10.26 13.21
N PRO A 30 -14.89 -11.07 14.14
CA PRO A 30 -15.58 -11.37 15.40
C PRO A 30 -15.48 -10.19 16.38
N LEU A 31 -16.03 -9.03 16.02
CA LEU A 31 -15.91 -7.80 16.81
C LEU A 31 -16.49 -7.94 18.23
N ALA A 32 -17.47 -8.83 18.41
CA ALA A 32 -18.04 -9.14 19.72
C ALA A 32 -17.03 -9.79 20.69
N SER A 33 -15.98 -10.44 20.18
CA SER A 33 -14.92 -11.05 21.01
C SER A 33 -13.74 -10.11 21.27
N TRP A 34 -13.88 -8.81 21.02
CA TRP A 34 -12.82 -7.82 21.24
C TRP A 34 -12.23 -7.87 22.65
N SER A 35 -13.06 -8.06 23.68
CA SER A 35 -12.62 -8.17 25.07
C SER A 35 -11.71 -9.37 25.35
N ALA A 36 -11.73 -10.39 24.47
CA ALA A 36 -10.89 -11.57 24.57
C ALA A 36 -9.55 -11.43 23.82
N VAL A 37 -9.32 -10.31 23.11
CA VAL A 37 -8.08 -10.05 22.38
C VAL A 37 -6.94 -9.75 23.38
N PRO A 38 -5.86 -10.54 23.39
CA PRO A 38 -4.69 -10.25 24.21
C PRO A 38 -4.00 -8.97 23.75
N SER A 39 -3.47 -8.19 24.70
CA SER A 39 -2.64 -7.00 24.39
C SER A 39 -1.42 -7.35 23.53
N SER A 40 -0.89 -8.56 23.66
CA SER A 40 0.22 -9.06 22.84
C SER A 40 -0.14 -9.21 21.36
N SER A 41 -1.39 -9.54 21.02
CA SER A 41 -1.87 -9.58 19.64
C SER A 41 -1.87 -8.19 19.01
N ILE A 42 -2.35 -7.19 19.78
CA ILE A 42 -2.34 -5.79 19.35
C ILE A 42 -0.90 -5.31 19.14
N ALA A 43 -0.01 -5.57 20.10
CA ALA A 43 1.41 -5.18 20.00
C ALA A 43 2.08 -5.80 18.77
N LYS A 44 1.86 -7.09 18.51
CA LYS A 44 2.39 -7.77 17.31
C LYS A 44 1.86 -7.15 16.02
N THR A 45 0.56 -6.84 15.94
CA THR A 45 -0.01 -6.17 14.77
C THR A 45 0.57 -4.78 14.57
N VAL A 46 0.74 -3.99 15.65
CA VAL A 46 1.35 -2.65 15.58
C VAL A 46 2.80 -2.73 15.07
N LEU A 47 3.59 -3.68 15.55
CA LEU A 47 4.94 -3.91 15.04
C LEU A 47 4.95 -4.28 13.55
N CYS A 48 4.04 -5.17 13.14
CA CYS A 48 3.87 -5.54 11.73
C CYS A 48 3.45 -4.34 10.88
N PHE A 49 2.58 -3.48 11.40
CA PHE A 49 2.13 -2.26 10.73
C PHE A 49 3.30 -1.30 10.46
N PHE A 50 4.13 -1.02 11.46
CA PHE A 50 5.30 -0.16 11.27
C PHE A 50 6.37 -0.79 10.36
N LEU A 51 6.54 -2.12 10.44
CA LEU A 51 7.36 -2.84 9.47
C LEU A 51 6.81 -2.66 8.04
N GLY A 52 5.49 -2.67 7.87
CA GLY A 52 4.82 -2.36 6.60
C GLY A 52 5.09 -0.94 6.10
N ASN A 53 5.09 0.06 6.99
CA ASN A 53 5.47 1.44 6.63
C ASN A 53 6.92 1.49 6.13
N PHE A 54 7.84 0.83 6.83
CA PHE A 54 9.24 0.75 6.41
C PHE A 54 9.40 0.05 5.06
N ILE A 55 8.76 -1.11 4.88
CA ILE A 55 8.77 -1.83 3.59
C ILE A 55 8.21 -0.94 2.47
N TRP A 56 7.14 -0.18 2.73
CA TRP A 56 6.61 0.76 1.73
C TRP A 56 7.67 1.76 1.27
N THR A 57 8.49 2.34 2.14
CA THR A 57 9.55 3.27 1.69
C THR A 57 10.54 2.64 0.71
N LEU A 58 10.87 1.36 0.92
CA LEU A 58 11.74 0.62 0.01
C LEU A 58 11.04 0.33 -1.33
N LEU A 59 9.76 -0.05 -1.28
CA LEU A 59 8.96 -0.30 -2.47
C LEU A 59 8.72 0.98 -3.27
N GLU A 60 8.37 2.08 -2.61
CA GLU A 60 8.23 3.40 -3.20
C GLU A 60 9.50 3.78 -3.95
N TYR A 61 10.64 3.77 -3.26
CA TYR A 61 11.92 4.09 -3.88
C TYR A 61 12.26 3.17 -5.05
N GLY A 62 12.07 1.86 -4.87
CA GLY A 62 12.38 0.86 -5.89
C GLY A 62 11.50 0.99 -7.14
N MET A 63 10.19 1.10 -6.96
CA MET A 63 9.25 1.29 -8.07
C MET A 63 9.50 2.61 -8.77
N HIS A 64 9.64 3.70 -8.01
CA HIS A 64 9.83 5.02 -8.57
C HIS A 64 11.13 5.09 -9.39
N ARG A 65 12.24 4.58 -8.84
CA ARG A 65 13.54 4.63 -9.51
C ARG A 65 13.69 3.65 -10.67
N PHE A 66 13.22 2.41 -10.53
CA PHE A 66 13.55 1.33 -11.47
C PHE A 66 12.41 0.93 -12.40
N LEU A 67 11.16 1.21 -12.03
CA LEU A 67 9.98 0.87 -12.85
C LEU A 67 9.39 2.12 -13.53
N PHE A 68 9.14 3.17 -12.75
CA PHE A 68 8.54 4.41 -13.24
C PHE A 68 9.52 5.22 -14.09
N HIS A 69 10.81 5.17 -13.73
CA HIS A 69 11.93 5.75 -14.48
C HIS A 69 12.79 4.68 -15.18
N ILE A 70 12.15 3.74 -15.87
CA ILE A 70 12.88 2.76 -16.70
C ILE A 70 13.57 3.42 -17.91
N ASP A 71 13.04 4.56 -18.36
CA ASP A 71 13.60 5.56 -19.28
C ASP A 71 14.56 5.00 -20.34
N ASP A 72 15.87 5.02 -20.10
CA ASP A 72 16.91 4.58 -21.07
C ASP A 72 16.76 3.11 -21.52
N TRP A 73 16.07 2.29 -20.74
CA TRP A 73 15.83 0.88 -21.00
C TRP A 73 14.43 0.61 -21.59
N LEU A 74 13.65 1.66 -21.87
CA LEU A 74 12.31 1.54 -22.41
C LEU A 74 12.35 1.10 -23.89
N PRO A 75 11.74 -0.04 -24.26
CA PRO A 75 11.70 -0.48 -25.64
C PRO A 75 10.83 0.45 -26.50
N ASP A 76 11.24 0.69 -27.75
CA ASP A 76 10.43 1.40 -28.75
C ASP A 76 9.27 0.52 -29.26
N LYS A 77 8.27 0.33 -28.41
CA LYS A 77 7.04 -0.43 -28.68
C LYS A 77 5.84 0.35 -28.14
N PRO A 78 4.74 0.48 -28.91
CA PRO A 78 3.59 1.27 -28.49
C PRO A 78 3.02 0.89 -27.11
N LEU A 79 2.98 -0.40 -26.78
CA LEU A 79 2.52 -0.87 -25.47
C LEU A 79 3.47 -0.45 -24.33
N ALA A 80 4.79 -0.51 -24.55
CA ALA A 80 5.77 -0.10 -23.54
C ALA A 80 5.67 1.41 -23.26
N LEU A 81 5.58 2.21 -24.33
CA LEU A 81 5.38 3.65 -24.25
C LEU A 81 4.06 3.99 -23.52
N LEU A 82 2.97 3.30 -23.84
CA LEU A 82 1.67 3.49 -23.19
C LEU A 82 1.74 3.17 -21.68
N LEU A 83 2.36 2.05 -21.31
CA LEU A 83 2.50 1.65 -19.92
C LEU A 83 3.35 2.67 -19.14
N HIS A 84 4.51 3.07 -19.66
CA HIS A 84 5.36 4.10 -19.05
C HIS A 84 4.62 5.43 -18.88
N PHE A 85 3.95 5.88 -19.95
CA PHE A 85 3.16 7.11 -19.91
C PHE A 85 2.05 7.04 -18.86
N THR A 86 1.32 5.93 -18.79
CA THR A 86 0.20 5.77 -17.85
C THR A 86 0.65 5.62 -16.40
N MET A 87 1.80 4.98 -16.15
CA MET A 87 2.32 4.78 -14.79
C MET A 87 2.90 6.04 -14.19
N HIS A 88 3.69 6.79 -14.96
CA HIS A 88 4.40 7.95 -14.42
C HIS A 88 4.70 9.04 -15.45
N GLY A 89 4.85 8.71 -16.73
CA GLY A 89 5.20 9.69 -17.76
C GLY A 89 4.17 10.83 -17.90
N VAL A 90 2.87 10.57 -17.72
CA VAL A 90 1.81 11.59 -17.76
C VAL A 90 1.99 12.64 -16.67
N HIS A 91 2.47 12.24 -15.49
CA HIS A 91 2.72 13.14 -14.39
C HIS A 91 3.89 14.08 -14.69
N HIS A 92 5.00 13.55 -15.23
CA HIS A 92 6.13 14.40 -15.67
C HIS A 92 5.76 15.30 -16.85
N TYR A 93 4.88 14.84 -17.74
CA TYR A 93 4.44 15.62 -18.90
C TYR A 93 3.48 16.75 -18.50
N LEU A 94 2.60 16.52 -17.51
CA LEU A 94 1.60 17.47 -17.02
C LEU A 94 1.65 17.60 -15.48
N PRO A 95 2.73 18.18 -14.92
CA PRO A 95 2.99 18.12 -13.47
C PRO A 95 2.00 18.88 -12.58
N MET A 96 1.19 19.75 -13.18
CA MET A 96 0.18 20.58 -12.49
C MET A 96 -1.26 20.16 -12.79
N ASP A 97 -1.47 19.06 -13.54
CA ASP A 97 -2.80 18.50 -13.74
C ASP A 97 -3.24 17.74 -12.48
N ARG A 98 -4.21 18.32 -11.76
CA ARG A 98 -4.75 17.79 -10.50
C ARG A 98 -5.34 16.39 -10.62
N LEU A 99 -5.74 15.96 -11.83
CA LEU A 99 -6.38 14.66 -12.06
C LEU A 99 -5.38 13.58 -12.51
N ARG A 100 -4.09 13.91 -12.69
CA ARG A 100 -3.08 13.03 -13.28
C ARG A 100 -1.83 12.83 -12.41
N LEU A 101 -1.90 13.19 -11.13
CA LEU A 101 -0.78 13.06 -10.19
C LEU A 101 -0.83 11.75 -9.39
N VAL A 102 -1.95 11.49 -8.71
CA VAL A 102 -2.10 10.31 -7.85
C VAL A 102 -2.45 9.09 -8.71
N MET A 103 -1.87 7.96 -8.35
CA MET A 103 -2.08 6.71 -9.07
C MET A 103 -3.55 6.28 -9.02
N PRO A 104 -4.20 6.00 -10.17
CA PRO A 104 -5.56 5.50 -10.19
C PRO A 104 -5.69 4.17 -9.42
N PRO A 105 -6.79 3.93 -8.66
CA PRO A 105 -6.94 2.73 -7.83
C PRO A 105 -6.75 1.41 -8.59
N ALA A 106 -7.17 1.34 -9.84
CA ALA A 106 -7.02 0.14 -10.68
C ALA A 106 -5.54 -0.17 -10.99
N LEU A 107 -4.74 0.86 -11.28
CA LEU A 107 -3.31 0.70 -11.56
C LEU A 107 -2.53 0.37 -10.28
N PHE A 108 -2.89 1.02 -9.16
CA PHE A 108 -2.36 0.68 -7.85
C PHE A 108 -2.59 -0.80 -7.52
N PHE A 109 -3.83 -1.29 -7.68
CA PHE A 109 -4.15 -2.70 -7.41
C PHE A 109 -3.31 -3.67 -8.27
N LEU A 110 -3.13 -3.37 -9.55
CA LEU A 110 -2.33 -4.18 -10.46
C LEU A 110 -0.85 -4.25 -10.02
N LEU A 111 -0.26 -3.10 -9.68
CA LEU A 111 1.14 -3.02 -9.24
C LEU A 111 1.36 -3.65 -7.86
N GLU A 112 0.36 -3.53 -6.98
CA GLU A 112 0.46 -3.97 -5.59
C GLU A 112 0.22 -5.49 -5.43
N THR A 113 -0.62 -6.09 -6.28
CA THR A 113 -0.94 -7.53 -6.26
C THR A 113 0.28 -8.47 -6.12
N PRO A 114 1.38 -8.33 -6.90
CA PRO A 114 2.55 -9.20 -6.71
C PRO A 114 3.20 -9.03 -5.33
N PHE A 115 3.17 -7.83 -4.74
CA PHE A 115 3.77 -7.56 -3.43
C PHE A 115 2.91 -8.10 -2.28
N THR A 116 1.58 -7.96 -2.33
CA THR A 116 0.68 -8.64 -1.38
C THR A 116 0.84 -10.15 -1.43
N GLN A 117 0.85 -10.74 -2.64
CA GLN A 117 1.07 -12.18 -2.80
C GLN A 117 2.41 -12.64 -2.26
N LEU A 118 3.47 -11.86 -2.48
CA LEU A 118 4.79 -12.13 -1.92
C LEU A 118 4.76 -12.07 -0.38
N ALA A 119 4.09 -11.09 0.21
CA ALA A 119 3.96 -10.98 1.67
C ALA A 119 3.27 -12.22 2.28
N TYR A 120 2.21 -12.74 1.66
CA TYR A 120 1.56 -13.98 2.12
C TYR A 120 2.40 -15.25 1.93
N LYS A 121 3.37 -15.23 1.01
CA LYS A 121 4.33 -16.34 0.83
C LYS A 121 5.47 -16.28 1.85
N LEU A 122 5.91 -15.09 2.22
CA LEU A 122 7.05 -14.87 3.11
C LEU A 122 6.67 -14.90 4.59
N PHE A 123 5.45 -14.47 4.93
CA PHE A 123 5.03 -14.27 6.32
C PHE A 123 3.77 -15.08 6.66
N PRO A 124 3.60 -15.49 7.93
CA PRO A 124 2.33 -16.00 8.42
C PRO A 124 1.20 -15.01 8.15
N VAL A 125 -0.01 -15.51 7.87
CA VAL A 125 -1.16 -14.69 7.43
C VAL A 125 -1.45 -13.51 8.37
N ALA A 126 -1.34 -13.71 9.69
CA ALA A 126 -1.54 -12.65 10.67
C ALA A 126 -0.51 -11.50 10.51
N MET A 127 0.76 -11.85 10.30
CA MET A 127 1.84 -10.88 10.07
C MET A 127 1.67 -10.19 8.72
N ALA A 128 1.42 -10.96 7.65
CA ALA A 128 1.21 -10.42 6.31
C ALA A 128 0.08 -9.38 6.30
N ASN A 129 -1.06 -9.66 6.92
CA ASN A 129 -2.18 -8.70 7.02
C ASN A 129 -1.78 -7.41 7.76
N GLY A 130 -0.99 -7.52 8.84
CA GLY A 130 -0.49 -6.36 9.57
C GLY A 130 0.47 -5.52 8.73
N ILE A 131 1.40 -6.17 8.02
CA ILE A 131 2.38 -5.54 7.13
C ILE A 131 1.67 -4.83 5.96
N ILE A 132 0.78 -5.53 5.26
CA ILE A 132 0.02 -4.99 4.12
C ILE A 132 -0.83 -3.80 4.57
N SER A 133 -1.49 -3.90 5.73
CA SER A 133 -2.21 -2.77 6.30
C SER A 133 -1.32 -1.55 6.50
N GLY A 134 -0.12 -1.75 7.05
CA GLY A 134 0.85 -0.69 7.24
C GLY A 134 1.30 -0.07 5.92
N ALA A 135 1.69 -0.90 4.97
CA ALA A 135 2.14 -0.45 3.66
C ALA A 135 1.06 0.37 2.94
N PHE A 136 -0.22 -0.05 2.98
CA PHE A 136 -1.32 0.67 2.32
C PHE A 136 -1.61 2.00 3.00
N THR A 137 -1.58 2.06 4.32
CA THR A 137 -1.75 3.33 5.03
C THR A 137 -0.63 4.30 4.66
N PHE A 138 0.61 3.82 4.59
CA PHE A 138 1.75 4.66 4.25
C PHE A 138 1.77 5.07 2.75
N ASN A 139 1.26 4.22 1.86
CA ASN A 139 1.00 4.59 0.46
C ASN A 139 0.01 5.76 0.34
N ILE A 140 -1.11 5.74 1.07
CA ILE A 140 -2.06 6.85 1.06
C ILE A 140 -1.40 8.13 1.59
N LEU A 141 -0.60 8.02 2.65
CA LEU A 141 0.15 9.17 3.18
C LEU A 141 1.15 9.71 2.15
N TYR A 142 1.85 8.84 1.44
CA TYR A 142 2.73 9.20 0.33
C TYR A 142 1.96 9.94 -0.77
N ASP A 143 0.82 9.41 -1.23
CA ASP A 143 0.04 10.05 -2.30
C ASP A 143 -0.51 11.42 -1.87
N CYS A 144 -0.97 11.54 -0.62
CA CYS A 144 -1.38 12.84 -0.07
C CYS A 144 -0.22 13.82 0.02
N MET A 145 0.95 13.38 0.49
CA MET A 145 2.16 14.21 0.59
C MET A 145 2.63 14.64 -0.81
N HIS A 146 2.68 13.71 -1.75
CA HIS A 146 3.06 13.96 -3.15
C HIS A 146 2.11 14.98 -3.80
N TYR A 147 0.79 14.82 -3.60
CA TYR A 147 -0.17 15.79 -4.11
C TYR A 147 0.00 17.17 -3.47
N ALA A 148 0.20 17.23 -2.15
CA ALA A 148 0.40 18.47 -1.42
C ALA A 148 1.68 19.21 -1.88
N LEU A 149 2.76 18.48 -2.15
CA LEU A 149 4.02 19.03 -2.68
C LEU A 149 3.83 19.80 -4.00
N HIS A 150 2.88 19.37 -4.85
CA HIS A 150 2.58 20.04 -6.12
C HIS A 150 1.54 21.16 -5.98
N HIS A 151 0.55 21.00 -5.09
CA HIS A 151 -0.68 21.79 -5.15
C HIS A 151 -0.95 22.67 -3.92
N THR A 152 -0.02 22.75 -2.97
CA THR A 152 -0.18 23.54 -1.74
C THR A 152 1.08 24.34 -1.41
N LYS A 153 0.92 25.43 -0.65
CA LYS A 153 2.04 26.10 0.00
C LYS A 153 2.35 25.34 1.30
N LEU A 154 3.48 24.64 1.33
CA LEU A 154 3.91 23.91 2.52
C LEU A 154 4.32 24.87 3.66
N PRO A 155 4.25 24.43 4.93
CA PRO A 155 4.74 25.21 6.07
C PRO A 155 6.20 25.63 5.87
N GLU A 156 6.53 26.86 6.26
CA GLU A 156 7.90 27.35 6.26
C GLU A 156 8.70 26.63 7.36
N TYR A 157 9.98 26.35 7.08
CA TYR A 157 10.89 25.79 8.08
C TYR A 157 11.00 26.77 9.26
N VAL A 158 10.81 26.28 10.49
CA VAL A 158 10.91 27.08 11.72
C VAL A 158 12.34 27.12 12.21
#